data_AF-A0A540MHC8-F1
#
_entry.id   AF-A0A540MHC8-F1
#
_cell.length_a   1.000
_cell.length_b   1.000
_cell.length_c   1.000
_cell.angle_alpha   90.00
_cell.angle_beta   90.00
_cell.angle_gamma   90.00
#
_symmetry.space_group_name_H-M   'P 1'
#
loop_
_entity.id
_entity.type
_entity.pdbx_description
1 polymer ?
#
loop_
_entity_poly.entity_id
_entity_poly.type
_entity_poly.pdbx_seq_one_letter_code
_entity_poly.pdbx_strand_id
1 'polypeptide(L)'
;MHKEKGSGLAPWPQRLTAAPPRLEEIGVSPEEFQEDTSIWHFRVIEYWKQMKSVIQKNSIRNVMDMNSYLGGFATALNEKDVWVMNVAPVHVSARLKIIYDRGLIGTVHDWYAF
;
A
#
# COMPACT_ATOMS: atom_id res chain seq x y z
N MET A 1 -15.30 17.56 -26.79
CA MET A 1 -14.97 16.45 -25.88
C MET A 1 -14.18 17.04 -24.71
N HIS A 2 -14.83 17.28 -23.58
CA HIS A 2 -14.14 17.75 -22.38
C HIS A 2 -13.40 16.57 -21.75
N LYS A 3 -12.06 16.55 -21.83
CA LYS A 3 -11.23 15.68 -20.98
C LYS A 3 -11.49 16.09 -19.54
N GLU A 4 -11.92 15.15 -18.71
CA GLU A 4 -12.14 15.38 -17.29
C GLU A 4 -10.86 15.93 -16.65
N LYS A 5 -10.95 17.08 -15.99
CA LYS A 5 -9.83 17.80 -15.35
C LYS A 5 -9.47 17.18 -13.99
N GLY A 6 -9.26 15.86 -13.94
CA GLY A 6 -8.91 15.12 -12.71
C GLY A 6 -7.64 14.28 -12.88
N SER A 7 -7.06 13.82 -11.77
CA SER A 7 -5.87 12.96 -11.75
C SER A 7 -6.08 11.57 -12.37
N GLY A 8 -7.29 11.23 -12.82
CA GLY A 8 -7.64 9.89 -13.31
C GLY A 8 -7.73 8.83 -12.20
N LEU A 9 -7.61 9.23 -10.93
CA LEU A 9 -7.68 8.33 -9.78
C LEU A 9 -9.13 8.11 -9.34
N ALA A 10 -9.45 6.89 -8.95
CA ALA A 10 -10.70 6.58 -8.28
C ALA A 10 -10.85 7.39 -6.97
N PRO A 11 -12.09 7.66 -6.52
CA PRO A 11 -12.31 8.27 -5.22
C PRO A 11 -11.76 7.38 -4.09
N TRP A 12 -11.48 7.99 -2.93
CA TRP A 12 -11.21 7.21 -1.72
C TRP A 12 -12.54 6.73 -1.12
N PRO A 13 -12.63 5.49 -0.61
CA PRO A 13 -11.55 4.51 -0.44
C PRO A 13 -11.28 3.58 -1.63
N GLN A 14 -12.00 3.71 -2.75
CA GLN A 14 -11.92 2.78 -3.89
C GLN A 14 -10.53 2.71 -4.53
N ARG A 15 -9.79 3.83 -4.57
CA ARG A 15 -8.40 3.85 -5.08
C ARG A 15 -7.41 3.01 -4.27
N LEU A 16 -7.78 2.51 -3.08
CA LEU A 16 -6.97 1.54 -2.37
C LEU A 16 -6.75 0.27 -3.17
N THR A 17 -7.73 -0.17 -3.96
CA THR A 17 -7.68 -1.43 -4.71
C THR A 17 -7.85 -1.24 -6.22
N ALA A 18 -8.23 -0.04 -6.68
CA ALA A 18 -8.27 0.28 -8.10
C ALA A 18 -6.86 0.46 -8.67
N ALA A 19 -6.57 -0.19 -9.80
CA ALA A 19 -5.30 -0.05 -10.50
C ALA A 19 -5.11 1.42 -10.96
N PRO A 20 -4.05 2.12 -10.53
CA PRO A 20 -3.85 3.52 -10.90
C PRO A 20 -3.31 3.68 -12.33
N PRO A 21 -3.54 4.82 -13.00
CA PRO A 21 -3.14 5.04 -14.39
C PRO A 21 -1.62 4.96 -14.63
N ARG A 22 -0.80 5.17 -13.59
CA ARG A 22 0.67 5.29 -13.69
C ARG A 22 1.42 3.99 -13.45
N LEU A 23 0.73 2.84 -13.39
CA LEU A 23 1.39 1.53 -13.21
C LEU A 23 2.42 1.24 -14.32
N GLU A 24 2.09 1.57 -15.56
CA GLU A 24 2.98 1.36 -16.71
C GLU A 24 4.28 2.17 -16.61
N GLU A 25 4.25 3.37 -15.98
CA GLU A 25 5.45 4.20 -15.79
C GLU A 25 6.53 3.51 -14.94
N ILE A 26 6.13 2.56 -14.08
CA ILE A 26 7.03 1.82 -13.20
C ILE A 26 7.18 0.35 -13.65
N GLY A 27 6.68 -0.01 -14.83
CA GLY A 27 6.77 -1.35 -15.39
C GLY A 27 5.98 -2.41 -14.62
N VAL A 28 4.83 -2.04 -14.04
CA VAL A 28 3.94 -2.96 -13.35
C VAL A 28 2.64 -3.10 -14.14
N SER A 29 2.16 -4.32 -14.34
CA SER A 29 0.86 -4.52 -15.01
C SER A 29 -0.33 -4.38 -14.04
N PRO A 30 -1.54 -4.06 -14.53
CA PRO A 30 -2.74 -4.09 -13.71
C PRO A 30 -2.96 -5.44 -13.01
N GLU A 31 -2.63 -6.55 -13.67
CA GLU A 31 -2.74 -7.91 -13.12
C GLU A 31 -1.77 -8.11 -11.96
N GLU A 32 -0.50 -7.73 -12.11
CA GLU A 32 0.51 -7.79 -11.04
C GLU A 32 0.09 -6.95 -9.82
N PHE A 33 -0.50 -5.77 -10.05
CA PHE A 33 -1.03 -4.93 -8.97
C PHE A 33 -2.21 -5.57 -8.23
N GLN A 34 -3.13 -6.22 -8.95
CA GLN A 34 -4.26 -6.92 -8.35
C GLN A 34 -3.83 -8.18 -7.61
N GLU A 35 -2.82 -8.89 -8.13
CA GLU A 35 -2.21 -10.04 -7.47
C GLU A 35 -1.54 -9.63 -6.16
N ASP A 36 -0.70 -8.58 -6.15
CA ASP A 36 -0.09 -8.03 -4.92
C ASP A 36 -1.16 -7.66 -3.88
N THR A 37 -2.20 -6.94 -4.31
CA THR A 37 -3.31 -6.51 -3.43
C THR A 37 -4.03 -7.73 -2.83
N SER A 38 -4.29 -8.75 -3.62
CA SER A 38 -5.00 -9.97 -3.19
C SER A 38 -4.14 -10.81 -2.23
N ILE A 39 -2.85 -10.99 -2.54
CA ILE A 39 -1.89 -11.71 -1.70
C ILE A 39 -1.77 -11.04 -0.34
N TRP A 40 -1.62 -9.70 -0.30
CA TRP A 40 -1.52 -8.98 0.97
C TRP A 40 -2.80 -9.04 1.78
N HIS A 41 -3.97 -8.93 1.13
CA HIS A 41 -5.25 -9.08 1.81
C HIS A 41 -5.37 -10.44 2.49
N PHE A 42 -5.04 -11.52 1.76
CA PHE A 42 -5.02 -12.88 2.31
C PHE A 42 -4.05 -13.01 3.48
N ARG A 43 -2.78 -12.59 3.29
CA ARG A 43 -1.74 -12.68 4.33
C ARG A 43 -2.13 -11.95 5.60
N VAL A 44 -2.59 -10.71 5.50
CA VAL A 44 -2.99 -9.91 6.65
C VAL A 44 -4.14 -10.57 7.39
N ILE A 45 -5.14 -11.10 6.70
CA ILE A 45 -6.24 -11.84 7.34
C ILE A 45 -5.71 -13.04 8.15
N GLU A 46 -4.83 -13.85 7.55
CA GLU A 46 -4.28 -15.03 8.21
C GLU A 46 -3.39 -14.68 9.41
N TYR A 47 -2.50 -13.69 9.27
CA TYR A 47 -1.70 -13.22 10.40
C TYR A 47 -2.58 -12.64 11.51
N TRP A 48 -3.58 -11.82 11.16
CA TRP A 48 -4.45 -11.21 12.16
C TRP A 48 -5.25 -12.24 12.94
N LYS A 49 -5.70 -13.33 12.29
CA LYS A 49 -6.35 -14.44 12.98
C LYS A 49 -5.43 -15.08 14.02
N GLN A 50 -4.17 -15.33 13.68
CA GLN A 50 -3.19 -15.94 14.59
C GLN A 50 -2.80 -14.99 15.73
N MET A 51 -2.72 -13.69 15.46
CA MET A 51 -2.34 -12.68 16.44
C MET A 51 -3.42 -12.36 17.48
N LYS A 52 -4.70 -12.69 17.22
CA LYS A 52 -5.82 -12.40 18.14
C LYS A 52 -5.63 -12.95 19.56
N SER A 53 -4.89 -14.05 19.72
CA SER A 53 -4.63 -14.65 21.04
C SER A 53 -3.49 -13.97 21.81
N VAL A 54 -2.59 -13.26 21.11
CA VAL A 54 -1.37 -12.67 21.68
C VAL A 54 -1.49 -11.15 21.82
N ILE A 55 -2.21 -10.51 20.89
CA ILE A 55 -2.29 -9.06 20.77
C ILE A 55 -3.58 -8.59 21.43
N GLN A 56 -3.44 -7.83 22.52
CA GLN A 56 -4.57 -7.14 23.12
C GLN A 56 -5.19 -6.15 22.13
N LYS A 57 -6.52 -5.99 22.19
CA LYS A 57 -7.21 -5.00 21.36
C LYS A 57 -6.55 -3.62 21.57
N ASN A 58 -6.25 -2.93 20.47
CA ASN A 58 -5.63 -1.60 20.43
C ASN A 58 -4.18 -1.50 20.93
N SER A 59 -3.46 -2.61 21.12
CA SER A 59 -2.05 -2.55 21.54
C SER A 59 -1.10 -2.13 20.41
N ILE A 60 -1.46 -2.40 19.15
CA ILE A 60 -0.76 -1.89 17.97
C ILE A 60 -1.57 -0.73 17.41
N ARG A 61 -0.90 0.41 17.21
CA ARG A 61 -1.48 1.62 16.63
C ARG A 61 -0.72 2.13 15.41
N ASN A 62 0.59 1.84 15.33
CA ASN A 62 1.45 2.30 14.26
C ASN A 62 2.28 1.12 13.75
N VAL A 63 2.37 0.98 12.42
CA VAL A 63 3.18 -0.02 11.73
C VAL A 63 4.06 0.70 10.72
N MET A 64 5.33 0.32 10.65
CA MET A 64 6.25 0.80 9.64
C MET A 64 6.49 -0.32 8.64
N ASP A 65 6.06 -0.10 7.40
CA ASP A 65 6.29 -1.03 6.30
C ASP A 65 7.56 -0.60 5.55
N MET A 66 8.68 -1.25 5.86
CA MET A 66 10.00 -0.79 5.45
C MET A 66 10.37 -1.11 4.00
N ASN A 67 9.52 -1.84 3.27
CA ASN A 67 9.68 -2.07 1.83
C ASN A 67 8.29 -2.25 1.21
N SER A 68 7.57 -1.14 1.12
CA SER A 68 6.14 -1.19 0.84
C SER A 68 5.77 -1.62 -0.57
N TYR A 69 6.72 -1.79 -1.49
CA TYR A 69 6.47 -2.20 -2.86
C TYR A 69 5.35 -1.37 -3.52
N LEU A 70 4.12 -1.89 -3.62
CA LEU A 70 2.94 -1.22 -4.19
C LEU A 70 1.91 -0.77 -3.14
N GLY A 71 2.20 -0.87 -1.85
CA GLY A 71 1.32 -0.49 -0.74
C GLY A 71 0.21 -1.50 -0.43
N GLY A 72 0.34 -2.75 -0.90
CA GLY A 72 -0.66 -3.80 -0.68
C GLY A 72 -0.84 -4.14 0.81
N PHE A 73 0.24 -4.15 1.59
CA PHE A 73 0.18 -4.41 3.03
C PHE A 73 -0.62 -3.34 3.79
N ALA A 74 -0.36 -2.06 3.56
CA ALA A 74 -1.12 -0.97 4.15
C ALA A 74 -2.59 -0.98 3.71
N THR A 75 -2.85 -1.29 2.44
CA THR A 75 -4.21 -1.45 1.91
C THR A 75 -4.99 -2.54 2.65
N ALA A 76 -4.35 -3.70 2.87
CA ALA A 76 -4.95 -4.82 3.58
C ALA A 76 -5.25 -4.52 5.07
N LEU A 77 -4.55 -3.53 5.65
CA LEU A 77 -4.76 -3.07 7.02
C LEU A 77 -5.76 -1.92 7.16
N ASN A 78 -6.36 -1.42 6.07
CA ASN A 78 -7.27 -0.26 6.11
C ASN A 78 -8.52 -0.45 7.00
N GLU A 79 -8.94 -1.69 7.25
CA GLU A 79 -10.05 -2.02 8.14
C GLU A 79 -9.63 -2.26 9.61
N LYS A 80 -8.35 -2.12 9.92
CA LYS A 80 -7.81 -2.27 11.27
C LYS A 80 -7.55 -0.89 11.88
N ASP A 81 -7.66 -0.77 13.19
CA ASP A 81 -7.36 0.47 13.94
C ASP A 81 -5.84 0.73 14.06
N VAL A 82 -5.13 0.61 12.93
CA VAL A 82 -3.68 0.82 12.81
C VAL A 82 -3.37 1.81 11.71
N TRP A 83 -2.32 2.60 11.92
CA TRP A 83 -1.76 3.48 10.92
C TRP A 83 -0.48 2.89 10.36
N VAL A 84 -0.30 2.96 9.04
CA VAL A 84 0.86 2.40 8.36
C VAL A 84 1.66 3.52 7.70
N MET A 85 2.92 3.67 8.11
CA MET A 85 3.90 4.46 7.36
C MET A 85 4.56 3.55 6.33
N ASN A 86 4.30 3.82 5.05
CA ASN A 86 4.94 3.09 3.96
C ASN A 86 6.32 3.68 3.68
N VAL A 87 7.32 2.83 3.48
CA VAL A 87 8.67 3.27 3.17
C VAL A 87 9.17 2.56 1.92
N ALA A 88 9.63 3.36 0.95
CA ALA A 88 10.22 2.87 -0.28
C ALA A 88 11.74 3.05 -0.23
N PRO A 89 12.53 1.99 -0.49
CA PRO A 89 13.97 2.16 -0.65
C PRO A 89 14.35 3.10 -1.78
N VAL A 90 15.44 3.85 -1.61
CA VAL A 90 15.92 4.83 -2.61
C VAL A 90 16.00 4.21 -4.02
N HIS A 91 16.49 2.98 -4.14
CA HIS A 91 16.64 2.25 -5.40
C HIS A 91 15.32 1.83 -6.07
N VAL A 92 14.19 1.81 -5.34
CA VAL A 92 12.84 1.52 -5.85
C VAL A 92 11.83 2.63 -5.52
N SER A 93 12.32 3.84 -5.27
CA SER A 93 11.52 5.01 -4.86
C SER A 93 10.45 5.41 -5.87
N ALA A 94 10.61 5.06 -7.16
CA ALA A 94 9.60 5.28 -8.20
C ALA A 94 8.25 4.63 -7.86
N ARG A 95 8.24 3.51 -7.13
CA ARG A 95 7.00 2.81 -6.71
C ARG A 95 6.20 3.58 -5.65
N LEU A 96 6.81 4.55 -4.97
CA LEU A 96 6.12 5.41 -4.01
C LEU A 96 5.00 6.24 -4.67
N LYS A 97 5.09 6.50 -5.98
CA LYS A 97 4.00 7.10 -6.78
C LYS A 97 2.70 6.29 -6.64
N ILE A 98 2.79 4.96 -6.65
CA ILE A 98 1.63 4.06 -6.55
C ILE A 98 1.02 4.12 -5.16
N ILE A 99 1.85 4.20 -4.11
CA ILE A 99 1.39 4.38 -2.73
C ILE A 99 0.56 5.67 -2.62
N TYR A 100 1.04 6.77 -3.21
CA TYR A 100 0.29 8.03 -3.23
C TYR A 100 -0.98 7.96 -4.08
N ASP A 101 -0.94 7.29 -5.23
CA ASP A 101 -2.12 7.08 -6.09
C ASP A 101 -3.20 6.24 -5.40
N ARG A 102 -2.81 5.32 -4.51
CA ARG A 102 -3.74 4.61 -3.64
C ARG A 102 -4.33 5.49 -2.55
N GLY A 103 -3.79 6.69 -2.31
CA GLY A 103 -4.18 7.59 -1.22
C GLY A 103 -3.51 7.29 0.12
N LEU A 104 -2.44 6.50 0.11
CA LEU A 104 -1.66 6.16 1.29
C LEU A 104 -0.53 7.17 1.49
N ILE A 105 -0.01 7.24 2.71
CA ILE A 105 1.17 8.03 3.02
C ILE A 105 2.44 7.17 2.89
N GLY A 106 3.56 7.81 2.60
CA GLY A 106 4.85 7.13 2.64
C GLY A 106 6.02 8.06 2.38
N THR A 107 7.22 7.54 2.63
CA THR A 107 8.49 8.26 2.47
C THR A 107 9.51 7.39 1.75
N VAL A 108 10.51 8.05 1.17
CA VAL A 108 11.75 7.38 0.76
C VAL A 108 12.70 7.36 1.94
N HIS A 109 13.43 6.27 2.12
CA HIS A 109 14.51 6.19 3.10
C HIS A 109 15.64 5.31 2.53
N ASP A 110 16.90 5.66 2.81
CA ASP A 110 18.07 4.79 2.70
C ASP A 110 18.48 4.35 4.10
N TRP A 111 18.02 3.17 4.51
CA TRP A 111 18.58 2.54 5.69
C TRP A 111 20.03 2.24 5.34
N TYR A 112 20.96 2.79 6.13
CA TYR A 112 22.38 2.47 6.04
C TYR A 112 22.55 0.94 6.05
N ALA A 113 22.89 0.37 4.89
CA ALA A 113 23.33 -1.01 4.76
C ALA A 113 24.84 -0.95 4.55
N PHE A 114 25.61 -1.43 5.53
CA PHE A 114 27.06 -1.60 5.43
C PHE A 114 27.42 -2.68 4.41
#